data_AF-A0A8T3VZL2-F1
#
_entry.id   AF-A0A8T3VZL2-F1
#
_cell.length_a   1.000
_cell.length_b   1.000
_cell.length_c   1.000
_cell.angle_alpha   90.00
_cell.angle_beta   90.00
_cell.angle_gamma   90.00
#
_symmetry.space_group_name_H-M   'P 1'
#
loop_
_entity.id
_entity.type
_entity.pdbx_description
1 polymer ?
#
loop_
_entity_poly.entity_id
_entity_poly.type
_entity_poly.pdbx_seq_one_letter_code
_entity_poly.pdbx_strand_id
1 'polypeptide(L)' 'KCPSCGETADVEWYDRITGYVQQVGHAKSANGGWNAGKRQELIDRRRFEQ' A
#
# COMPACT_ATOMS: atom_id res chain seq x y z
N LYS A 1 -12.08 -3.22 -6.84
CA LYS A 1 -13.45 -3.54 -6.39
C LYS A 1 -13.40 -4.76 -5.48
N CYS A 2 -13.90 -4.67 -4.26
CA CYS A 2 -13.97 -5.80 -3.32
C CYS A 2 -14.87 -6.90 -3.92
N PRO A 3 -14.41 -8.15 -4.00
CA PRO A 3 -15.19 -9.24 -4.59
C PRO A 3 -16.41 -9.63 -3.73
N SER A 4 -16.38 -9.37 -2.43
CA SER A 4 -17.45 -9.78 -1.50
C SER A 4 -18.61 -8.79 -1.41
N CYS A 5 -18.32 -7.48 -1.45
CA CYS A 5 -19.34 -6.43 -1.28
C CYS A 5 -19.36 -5.38 -2.40
N GLY A 6 -18.42 -5.42 -3.33
CA GLY A 6 -18.36 -4.47 -4.44
C GLY A 6 -17.81 -3.09 -4.11
N GLU A 7 -17.33 -2.84 -2.90
CA GLU A 7 -16.70 -1.56 -2.51
C GLU A 7 -15.48 -1.22 -3.37
N THR A 8 -15.28 0.06 -3.67
CA THR A 8 -14.16 0.55 -4.50
C THR A 8 -13.47 1.78 -3.92
N ALA A 9 -14.18 2.58 -3.14
CA ALA A 9 -13.70 3.86 -2.62
C ALA A 9 -12.95 3.68 -1.30
N ASP A 10 -13.45 2.83 -0.39
CA ASP A 10 -12.82 2.60 0.91
C ASP A 10 -12.26 1.19 1.01
N VAL A 11 -11.23 0.92 0.22
CA VAL A 11 -10.54 -0.38 0.18
C VAL A 11 -9.10 -0.18 0.63
N GLU A 12 -8.73 -0.82 1.73
CA GLU A 12 -7.36 -0.81 2.23
C GLU A 12 -6.48 -1.80 1.45
N TRP A 13 -5.23 -1.41 1.23
CA TRP A 13 -4.24 -2.20 0.53
C TRP A 13 -3.18 -2.68 1.52
N TYR A 14 -2.76 -3.91 1.30
CA TYR A 14 -1.67 -4.53 2.03
C TYR A 14 -0.62 -5.00 1.04
N ASP A 15 0.64 -4.74 1.35
CA ASP A 15 1.77 -5.10 0.49
C ASP A 15 2.90 -5.74 1.32
N ARG A 16 3.68 -6.61 0.68
CA ARG A 16 4.86 -7.27 1.24
C ARG A 16 6.14 -6.80 0.53
N ILE A 17 6.64 -5.67 1.00
CA ILE A 17 7.79 -4.98 0.38
C ILE A 17 9.12 -5.22 1.10
N THR A 18 9.09 -5.52 2.40
CA THR A 18 10.28 -5.76 3.26
C THR A 18 10.29 -7.15 3.89
N GLY A 19 9.63 -8.11 3.25
CA GLY A 19 9.56 -9.50 3.74
C GLY A 19 8.37 -9.81 4.66
N TYR A 20 7.60 -8.81 5.10
CA TYR A 20 6.35 -9.00 5.84
C TYR A 20 5.25 -8.07 5.32
N VAL A 21 3.99 -8.44 5.60
CA VAL A 21 2.79 -7.72 5.14
C VAL A 21 2.59 -6.45 5.96
N GLN A 22 2.39 -5.33 5.27
CA GLN A 22 2.19 -4.00 5.85
C GLN A 22 1.00 -3.31 5.21
N GLN A 23 0.29 -2.49 6.00
CA GLN A 23 -0.76 -1.60 5.51
C GLN A 23 -0.12 -0.48 4.67
N VAL A 24 -0.66 -0.25 3.48
CA VAL A 24 -0.20 0.81 2.57
C VAL A 24 -0.83 2.15 2.95
N GLY A 25 -2.09 2.12 3.41
CA GLY A 25 -2.87 3.31 3.78
C GLY A 25 -3.67 3.87 2.63
N HIS A 26 -4.23 3.00 1.78
CA HIS A 26 -5.00 3.40 0.60
C HIS A 26 -6.46 3.80 0.95
N ALA A 27 -7.04 3.22 2.01
CA ALA A 27 -8.38 3.58 2.48
C ALA A 27 -8.37 4.94 3.19
N LYS A 28 -9.49 5.69 3.13
CA LYS A 28 -9.61 6.95 3.89
C LYS A 28 -9.74 6.69 5.38
N SER A 29 -10.32 5.54 5.73
CA SER A 29 -10.48 5.06 7.10
C SER A 29 -9.21 4.34 7.64
N ALA A 30 -8.10 4.37 6.89
CA ALA A 30 -6.86 3.72 7.28
C ALA A 30 -6.27 4.36 8.56
N ASN A 31 -6.12 3.55 9.61
CA ASN A 31 -5.44 3.96 10.84
C ASN A 31 -3.90 3.87 10.75
N GLY A 32 -3.36 3.48 9.60
CA GLY A 32 -1.93 3.27 9.36
C GLY A 32 -1.58 3.40 7.89
N GLY A 33 -0.29 3.28 7.56
CA GLY A 33 0.17 3.38 6.19
C GLY A 33 1.65 3.71 6.08
N TRP A 34 2.14 3.86 4.85
CA TRP A 34 3.52 4.26 4.62
C TRP A 34 3.73 5.72 5.01
N ASN A 35 4.65 5.97 5.95
CA ASN A 35 5.08 7.32 6.28
C ASN A 35 5.95 7.92 5.15
N ALA A 36 6.29 9.21 5.28
CA ALA A 36 7.07 9.91 4.26
C ALA A 36 8.43 9.23 3.97
N GLY A 37 9.15 8.79 5.00
CA GLY A 37 10.43 8.11 4.85
C GLY A 37 10.30 6.77 4.11
N LYS A 38 9.26 5.99 4.41
CA LYS A 38 8.97 4.72 3.74
C LYS A 38 8.65 4.93 2.27
N ARG A 39 7.85 5.95 1.94
CA ARG A 39 7.55 6.31 0.54
C ARG A 39 8.83 6.71 -0.20
N GLN A 40 9.69 7.51 0.43
CA GLN A 40 10.97 7.91 -0.17
C GLN A 40 11.89 6.71 -0.41
N GLU A 41 12.03 5.83 0.59
CA GLU A 41 12.81 4.59 0.47
C GLU A 41 12.36 3.76 -0.74
N LEU A 42 11.06 3.69 -1.01
CA LEU A 42 10.51 2.96 -2.16
C LEU A 42 10.73 3.66 -3.50
N ILE A 43 10.78 4.98 -3.51
CA ILE A 43 11.10 5.76 -4.71
C ILE A 43 12.55 5.52 -5.12
N ASP A 44 13.44 5.46 -4.14
CA ASP A 44 14.90 5.32 -4.32
C ASP A 44 15.32 3.91 -4.73
N ARG A 45 14.43 2.91 -4.64
CA ARG A 45 14.72 1.54 -5.07
C ARG A 45 14.99 1.49 -6.57
N ARG A 46 16.01 0.72 -6.95
CA ARG A 46 16.31 0.40 -8.35
C ARG A 46 15.09 -0.26 -9.00
N ARG A 47 14.63 0.31 -10.11
CA ARG A 47 13.60 -0.27 -10.97
C ARG A 47 14.28 -0.93 -12.16
N PHE A 48 13.80 -2.11 -12.53
CA PHE A 48 14.19 -2.78 -13.76
C PHE A 48 13.04 -2.60 -14.73
N GLU A 49 13.29 -1.97 -15.87
CA GLU A 49 12.31 -1.90 -16.95
C GLU A 49 12.21 -3.27 -17.62
N GLN A 50 11.00 -3.63 -18.05
CA GLN A 50 10.66 -4.94 -18.60
C GLN A 50 10.67 -4.91 -20.12
#